data_AF-A0A1G5JZD0-F1
#
_entry.id   AF-A0A1G5JZD0-F1
#
_cell.length_a   1.000
_cell.length_b   1.000
_cell.length_c   1.000
_cell.angle_alpha   90.00
_cell.angle_beta   90.00
_cell.angle_gamma   90.00
#
_symmetry.space_group_name_H-M   'P 1'
#
loop_
_entity.id
_entity.type
_entity.pdbx_description
1 polymer ?
#
loop_
_entity_poly.entity_id
_entity_poly.type
_entity_poly.pdbx_seq_one_letter_code
_entity_poly.pdbx_strand_id
1 'polypeptide(L)' 'MGAIASGRVHTRHLVTHRFKLDRIEEACDMLTHQRDGVLKVAITP' A
#
# COMPACT_ATOMS: atom_id res chain seq x y z
N MET A 1 -14.65 7.82 7.56
CA MET A 1 -13.48 8.56 8.11
C MET A 1 -13.44 8.67 9.64
N GLY A 2 -14.55 8.47 10.38
CA GLY A 2 -14.57 8.68 11.84
C GLY A 2 -13.57 7.85 12.66
N ALA A 3 -13.36 6.57 12.34
CA ALA A 3 -12.43 5.71 13.10
C ALA A 3 -10.94 6.12 12.94
N ILE A 4 -10.54 6.53 11.73
CA ILE A 4 -9.18 7.00 11.45
C ILE A 4 -8.96 8.38 12.07
N ALA A 5 -9.90 9.30 11.89
CA ALA A 5 -9.80 10.66 12.44
C ALA A 5 -9.79 10.67 13.98
N SER A 6 -10.48 9.73 14.61
CA SER A 6 -10.47 9.54 16.08
C SER A 6 -9.28 8.72 16.59
N GLY A 7 -8.35 8.28 15.73
CA GLY A 7 -7.16 7.51 16.13
C GLY A 7 -7.44 6.07 16.57
N ARG A 8 -8.67 5.57 16.45
CA ARG A 8 -9.03 4.19 16.85
C ARG A 8 -8.43 3.13 15.93
N VAL A 9 -8.04 3.51 14.71
CA VAL A 9 -7.41 2.61 13.73
C VAL A 9 -6.27 3.34 13.03
N HIS A 10 -5.07 2.75 13.07
CA HIS A 10 -3.89 3.23 12.34
C HIS A 10 -3.66 2.41 11.07
N THR A 11 -4.20 2.88 9.94
CA THR A 11 -4.09 2.17 8.65
C THR A 11 -2.72 2.34 7.98
N ARG A 12 -1.87 3.25 8.46
CA ARG A 12 -0.55 3.51 7.88
C ARG A 12 0.36 2.27 7.87
N HIS A 13 0.21 1.40 8.86
CA HIS A 13 1.00 0.17 9.00
C HIS A 13 0.62 -0.93 8.00
N LEU A 14 -0.53 -0.80 7.32
CA LEU A 14 -0.94 -1.77 6.31
C LEU A 14 -0.08 -1.66 5.04
N VAL A 15 0.48 -0.47 4.78
CA VAL A 15 1.33 -0.21 3.61
C VAL A 15 2.69 -0.85 3.80
N THR A 16 2.92 -1.97 3.13
CA THR A 16 4.20 -2.69 3.17
C THR A 16 5.17 -2.20 2.09
N HIS A 17 4.64 -1.72 0.95
CA HIS A 17 5.45 -1.29 -0.18
C HIS A 17 4.97 0.04 -0.75
N ARG A 18 5.92 0.82 -1.25
CA ARG A 18 5.69 2.14 -1.86
C ARG A 18 6.37 2.22 -3.20
N PHE A 19 5.62 2.68 -4.21
CA PHE A 19 6.14 2.95 -5.54
C PHE A 19 5.79 4.36 -5.99
N LYS A 20 6.59 4.85 -6.94
CA LYS A 20 6.28 6.01 -7.75
C LYS A 20 5.35 5.61 -8.91
N LEU A 21 4.59 6.56 -9.44
CA LEU A 21 3.60 6.30 -10.49
C LEU A 21 4.22 5.73 -11.78
N ASP A 22 5.45 6.16 -12.10
CA ASP A 22 6.26 5.63 -13.21
C ASP A 22 6.58 4.13 -13.10
N ARG A 23 6.43 3.54 -11.91
CA ARG A 23 6.63 2.10 -11.65
C ARG A 23 5.34 1.34 -11.36
N ILE A 24 4.21 1.80 -11.90
CA ILE A 24 2.90 1.17 -11.65
C ILE A 24 2.85 -0.30 -12.11
N GLU A 25 3.57 -0.67 -13.17
CA GLU A 25 3.62 -2.05 -13.66
C GLU A 25 4.29 -2.98 -12.64
N GLU A 26 5.43 -2.57 -12.07
CA GLU A 26 6.13 -3.31 -11.00
C GLU A 26 5.24 -3.50 -9.77
N ALA A 27 4.52 -2.44 -9.37
CA ALA A 27 3.59 -2.48 -8.26
C ALA A 27 2.43 -3.47 -8.50
N CYS A 28 1.89 -3.52 -9.73
CA CYS A 28 0.83 -4.44 -10.11
C CYS A 28 1.32 -5.90 -10.19
N ASP A 29 2.52 -6.14 -10.71
CA ASP A 29 3.12 -7.49 -10.74
C ASP A 29 3.29 -8.06 -9.33
N MET A 30 3.85 -7.25 -8.41
CA MET A 30 4.10 -7.67 -7.04
C MET A 30 2.81 -8.05 -6.30
N LEU A 31 1.75 -7.24 -6.47
CA LEU A 31 0.44 -7.51 -5.85
C LEU A 31 -0.22 -8.77 -6.42
N THR A 32 -0.15 -8.95 -7.74
CA THR A 32 -0.76 -10.10 -8.44
C THR A 32 -0.11 -11.40 -8.03
N HIS A 33 1.21 -11.40 -7.83
CA HIS A 33 1.99 -12.58 -7.49
C HIS A 33 2.24 -12.76 -5.99
N GLN A 34 1.64 -11.92 -5.13
CA GLN A 34 1.84 -11.93 -3.67
C GLN A 34 3.33 -11.99 -3.26
N ARG A 35 4.19 -11.30 -4.00
CA ARG A 35 5.64 -11.31 -3.74
C ARG A 35 5.97 -10.54 -2.47
N ASP A 36 7.09 -10.91 -1.85
CA ASP A 36 7.70 -10.19 -0.72
C ASP A 36 6.76 -9.89 0.46
N GLY A 37 5.78 -10.79 0.70
CA GLY A 37 4.81 -10.61 1.78
C GLY A 37 3.95 -9.36 1.61
N VAL A 38 3.66 -8.96 0.38
CA VAL A 38 2.82 -7.78 0.09
C VAL A 38 1.45 -7.88 0.78
N LEU A 39 1.09 -6.80 1.47
CA LEU A 39 -0.23 -6.63 2.09
C LEU A 39 -0.97 -5.47 1.45
N LYS A 40 -0.32 -4.30 1.39
CA LYS A 40 -0.85 -3.11 0.73
C LYS A 40 0.28 -2.34 0.06
N VAL A 41 0.03 -2.00 -1.21
CA VAL A 41 0.89 -1.10 -1.98
C VAL A 41 0.30 0.31 -1.94
N ALA A 42 1.18 1.32 -1.81
CA ALA A 42 0.82 2.72 -2.01
C ALA A 42 1.60 3.31 -3.19
N ILE A 43 0.88 3.95 -4.12
CA ILE A 43 1.46 4.68 -5.25
C ILE A 43 1.45 6.17 -4.94
N THR A 44 2.58 6.82 -5.20
CA THR A 44 2.74 8.27 -5.06
C THR A 44 3.00 8.87 -6.43
N PRO A 45 2.44 10.05 -6.77
CA PRO A 45 2.81 10.76 -7.98
C PRO A 45 4.32 10.97 -8.12
#